data_AF-A0AAW5N0W2-F1
#
_entry.id   AF-A0AAW5N0W2-F1
#
_cell.length_a   1.000
_cell.length_b   1.000
_cell.length_c   1.000
_cell.angle_alpha   90.00
_cell.angle_beta   90.00
_cell.angle_gamma   90.00
#
_symmetry.space_group_name_H-M   'P 1'
#
loop_
_entity.id
_entity.type
_entity.pdbx_description
1 polymer ?
#
loop_
_entity_poly.entity_id
_entity_poly.type
_entity_poly.pdbx_seq_one_letter_code
_entity_poly.pdbx_strand_id
1 'polypeptide(L)'
;MSGRKFGRLPNWWARSSWLVNNVRSNEIGGGIASMKCLLALSVLIDFHSRTASVSFTGMERLTGLSRPMIVKGVAKLEKDGLIKIDREMFVNSYELTVQPNDDRWAKVPVDTIRKKLNTISNRGMAPFVALKLYLTIISLRYQSNNTVKVTHETLRSYTGVQPNQIRFGLDVLYCSRLIHLQPKEDRESNIYEIIGL
;
A
#
# COMPACT_ATOMS: atom_id res chain seq x y z
N MET A 1 -6.06 -6.38 22.08
CA MET A 1 -5.38 -6.08 20.79
C MET A 1 -5.10 -7.41 20.11
N SER A 2 -5.60 -7.63 18.89
CA SER A 2 -5.29 -8.86 18.13
C SER A 2 -3.78 -8.95 17.92
N GLY A 3 -3.13 -10.02 18.41
CA GLY A 3 -1.68 -10.25 18.37
C GLY A 3 -1.11 -10.57 16.98
N ARG A 4 -1.77 -10.08 15.92
CA ARG A 4 -1.43 -10.38 14.53
C ARG A 4 -0.33 -9.44 14.03
N LYS A 5 0.86 -9.99 13.79
CA LYS A 5 2.04 -9.24 13.30
C LYS A 5 1.84 -8.65 11.88
N PHE A 6 1.14 -9.35 10.99
CA PHE A 6 0.97 -8.93 9.60
C PHE A 6 -0.46 -9.10 9.06
N GLY A 7 -0.89 -8.13 8.26
CA GLY A 7 -2.10 -8.08 7.46
C GLY A 7 -1.93 -8.85 6.15
N ARG A 8 -3.05 -9.01 5.43
CA ARG A 8 -3.09 -9.69 4.14
C ARG A 8 -3.49 -8.68 3.08
N LEU A 9 -2.68 -8.55 2.03
CA LEU A 9 -3.01 -7.72 0.87
C LEU A 9 -2.94 -8.59 -0.38
N PRO A 10 -4.08 -9.00 -0.99
CA PRO A 10 -4.06 -9.57 -2.33
C PRO A 10 -3.22 -8.70 -3.26
N ASN A 11 -2.33 -9.30 -4.05
CA ASN A 11 -1.33 -8.54 -4.82
C ASN A 11 -1.43 -8.76 -6.34
N TRP A 12 -2.55 -9.31 -6.82
CA TRP A 12 -2.83 -9.53 -8.24
C TRP A 12 -2.75 -8.24 -9.06
N TRP A 13 -3.20 -7.11 -8.48
CA TRP A 13 -3.18 -5.78 -9.13
C TRP A 13 -1.78 -5.27 -9.42
N ALA A 14 -0.76 -5.75 -8.69
CA ALA A 14 0.63 -5.39 -8.97
C ALA A 14 1.11 -6.00 -10.29
N ARG A 15 0.63 -7.22 -10.61
CA ARG A 15 0.95 -7.94 -11.85
C ARG A 15 0.13 -7.46 -13.06
N SER A 16 -0.99 -6.76 -12.83
CA SER A 16 -1.81 -6.16 -13.88
C SER A 16 -1.44 -4.69 -14.17
N SER A 17 -0.31 -4.21 -13.65
CA SER A 17 0.16 -2.83 -13.81
C SER A 17 -0.84 -1.76 -13.36
N TRP A 18 -1.70 -2.07 -12.37
CA TRP A 18 -2.72 -1.14 -11.86
C TRP A 18 -2.12 0.20 -11.40
N LEU A 19 -0.96 0.15 -10.70
CA LEU A 19 -0.27 1.36 -10.26
C LEU A 19 0.13 2.27 -11.45
N VAL A 20 0.52 1.69 -12.58
CA VAL A 20 0.88 2.46 -13.79
C VAL A 20 -0.38 3.01 -14.45
N ASN A 21 -1.39 2.16 -14.64
CA ASN A 21 -2.54 2.44 -15.49
C ASN A 21 -3.58 3.35 -14.80
N ASN A 22 -3.79 3.14 -13.50
CA ASN A 22 -4.91 3.74 -12.75
C ASN A 22 -4.45 4.77 -11.71
N VAL A 23 -3.19 4.76 -11.26
CA VAL A 23 -2.66 5.70 -10.25
C VAL A 23 -1.70 6.69 -10.92
N ARG A 24 -2.29 7.68 -11.62
CA ARG A 24 -1.57 8.64 -12.47
C ARG A 24 -1.18 9.93 -11.74
N SER A 25 -0.10 10.56 -12.19
CA SER A 25 0.49 11.78 -11.60
C SER A 25 -0.36 13.04 -11.81
N ASN A 26 -1.38 13.03 -12.66
CA ASN A 26 -2.35 14.12 -12.78
C ASN A 26 -3.45 14.07 -11.71
N GLU A 27 -3.54 12.98 -10.93
CA GLU A 27 -4.53 12.79 -9.86
C GLU A 27 -3.87 12.49 -8.50
N ILE A 28 -2.75 13.17 -8.18
CA ILE A 28 -1.90 12.91 -6.99
C ILE A 28 -2.72 12.69 -5.71
N GLY A 29 -3.62 13.61 -5.37
CA GLY A 29 -4.40 13.51 -4.14
C GLY A 29 -5.32 12.29 -4.12
N GLY A 30 -5.94 11.96 -5.26
CA GLY A 30 -6.79 10.77 -5.40
C GLY A 30 -5.98 9.48 -5.30
N GLY A 31 -4.80 9.45 -5.92
CA GLY A 31 -3.89 8.31 -5.86
C GLY A 31 -3.32 8.06 -4.46
N ILE A 32 -2.90 9.13 -3.75
CA ILE A 32 -2.50 9.02 -2.34
C ILE A 32 -3.65 8.44 -1.52
N ALA A 33 -4.86 8.97 -1.69
CA ALA A 33 -6.01 8.52 -0.94
C ALA A 33 -6.35 7.05 -1.19
N SER A 34 -6.36 6.59 -2.44
CA SER A 34 -6.64 5.19 -2.76
C SER A 34 -5.55 4.26 -2.22
N MET A 35 -4.27 4.59 -2.38
CA MET A 35 -3.16 3.76 -1.87
C MET A 35 -3.16 3.67 -0.34
N LYS A 36 -3.41 4.78 0.36
CA LYS A 36 -3.56 4.77 1.83
C LYS A 36 -4.78 3.98 2.27
N CYS A 37 -5.92 4.11 1.60
CA CYS A 37 -7.10 3.30 1.92
C CYS A 37 -6.83 1.80 1.70
N LEU A 38 -6.11 1.43 0.65
CA LEU A 38 -5.74 0.03 0.39
C LEU A 38 -4.86 -0.54 1.50
N LEU A 39 -3.81 0.20 1.90
CA LEU A 39 -2.95 -0.18 3.02
C LEU A 39 -3.73 -0.26 4.34
N ALA A 40 -4.61 0.71 4.60
CA ALA A 40 -5.46 0.73 5.78
C ALA A 40 -6.35 -0.52 5.87
N LEU A 41 -7.06 -0.83 4.78
CA LEU A 41 -7.92 -2.01 4.73
C LEU A 41 -7.10 -3.29 4.92
N SER A 42 -5.92 -3.41 4.32
CA SER A 42 -5.06 -4.60 4.44
C SER A 42 -4.67 -4.98 5.88
N VAL A 43 -4.65 -4.02 6.80
CA VAL A 43 -4.34 -4.25 8.23
C VAL A 43 -5.57 -4.27 9.13
N LEU A 44 -6.75 -3.90 8.59
CA LEU A 44 -8.03 -3.91 9.30
C LEU A 44 -8.84 -5.17 9.00
N ILE A 45 -8.72 -5.73 7.80
CA ILE A 45 -9.44 -6.94 7.39
C ILE A 45 -9.05 -8.19 8.19
N ASP A 46 -10.01 -9.07 8.41
CA ASP A 46 -9.73 -10.43 8.85
C ASP A 46 -8.87 -11.18 7.81
N PHE A 47 -7.96 -12.03 8.29
CA PHE A 47 -6.96 -12.68 7.44
C PHE A 47 -7.62 -13.61 6.40
N HIS A 48 -8.64 -14.34 6.82
CA HIS A 48 -9.23 -15.42 6.05
C HIS A 48 -10.40 -14.89 5.23
N SER A 49 -11.35 -14.19 5.87
CA SER A 49 -12.53 -13.68 5.17
C SER A 49 -12.20 -12.54 4.21
N ARG A 50 -11.09 -11.82 4.44
CA ARG A 50 -10.70 -10.59 3.72
C ARG A 50 -11.68 -9.44 3.90
N THR A 51 -12.54 -9.51 4.91
CA THR A 51 -13.57 -8.50 5.19
C THR A 51 -13.29 -7.71 6.46
N ALA A 52 -13.76 -6.46 6.51
CA ALA A 52 -13.86 -5.68 7.75
C ALA A 52 -14.97 -4.64 7.67
N SER A 53 -15.71 -4.50 8.76
CA SER A 53 -16.61 -3.37 9.01
C SER A 53 -15.83 -2.26 9.68
N VAL A 54 -15.67 -1.11 9.00
CA VAL A 54 -14.83 -0.01 9.48
C VAL A 54 -15.58 1.31 9.34
N SER A 55 -15.65 2.08 10.43
CA SER A 55 -16.20 3.43 10.39
C SER A 55 -15.23 4.40 9.68
N PHE A 56 -15.78 5.48 9.13
CA PHE A 56 -14.95 6.54 8.56
C PHE A 56 -13.95 7.10 9.58
N THR A 57 -14.34 7.29 10.84
CA THR A 57 -13.43 7.74 11.91
C THR A 57 -12.25 6.78 12.13
N GLY A 58 -12.49 5.47 12.04
CA GLY A 58 -11.42 4.47 12.11
C GLY A 58 -10.43 4.60 10.95
N MET A 59 -10.95 4.83 9.74
CA MET A 59 -10.15 5.08 8.54
C MET A 59 -9.38 6.40 8.62
N GLU A 60 -10.00 7.48 9.10
CA GLU A 60 -9.36 8.80 9.27
C GLU A 60 -8.16 8.70 10.22
N ARG A 61 -8.32 8.05 11.36
CA ARG A 61 -7.24 7.86 12.34
C ARG A 61 -6.05 7.11 11.75
N LEU A 62 -6.29 6.07 10.96
CA LEU A 62 -5.24 5.21 10.44
C LEU A 62 -4.56 5.81 9.20
N THR A 63 -5.32 6.42 8.30
CA THR A 63 -4.79 6.99 7.05
C THR A 63 -4.28 8.42 7.21
N GLY A 64 -4.78 9.17 8.18
CA GLY A 64 -4.61 10.61 8.30
C GLY A 64 -5.34 11.42 7.22
N LEU A 65 -6.21 10.79 6.43
CA LEU A 65 -7.02 11.46 5.41
C LEU A 65 -8.27 12.07 6.04
N SER A 66 -8.81 13.11 5.42
CA SER A 66 -10.16 13.60 5.72
C SER A 66 -11.22 12.66 5.14
N ARG A 67 -12.42 12.65 5.74
CA ARG A 67 -13.57 11.87 5.24
C ARG A 67 -13.84 11.99 3.73
N PRO A 68 -13.87 13.20 3.10
CA PRO A 68 -14.07 13.30 1.66
C PRO A 68 -12.98 12.59 0.84
N MET A 69 -11.73 12.62 1.32
CA MET A 69 -10.63 11.92 0.66
C MET A 69 -10.71 10.41 0.82
N ILE A 70 -11.18 9.92 1.97
CA ILE A 70 -11.45 8.49 2.15
C ILE A 70 -12.55 8.04 1.20
N VAL A 71 -13.66 8.77 1.10
CA VAL A 71 -14.75 8.48 0.15
C VAL A 71 -14.21 8.41 -1.28
N LYS A 72 -13.41 9.40 -1.70
CA LYS A 72 -12.78 9.41 -3.02
C LYS A 72 -11.83 8.22 -3.22
N GLY A 73 -11.03 7.89 -2.21
CA GLY A 73 -10.06 6.79 -2.24
C GLY A 73 -10.73 5.42 -2.36
N VAL A 74 -11.73 5.13 -1.53
CA VAL A 74 -12.46 3.84 -1.57
C VAL A 74 -13.31 3.71 -2.82
N ALA A 75 -13.95 4.79 -3.30
CA ALA A 75 -14.69 4.78 -4.55
C ALA A 75 -13.79 4.47 -5.75
N LYS A 76 -12.55 5.00 -5.75
CA LYS A 76 -11.56 4.65 -6.78
C LYS A 76 -11.16 3.18 -6.72
N LEU A 77 -10.88 2.65 -5.52
CA LEU A 77 -10.53 1.24 -5.34
C LEU A 77 -11.67 0.30 -5.76
N GLU A 78 -12.92 0.65 -5.44
CA GLU A 78 -14.11 -0.11 -5.81
C GLU A 78 -14.31 -0.08 -7.33
N LYS A 79 -14.23 1.10 -7.95
CA LYS A 79 -14.29 1.27 -9.41
C LYS A 79 -13.22 0.46 -10.14
N ASP A 80 -12.00 0.41 -9.60
CA ASP A 80 -10.90 -0.36 -10.16
C ASP A 80 -10.98 -1.86 -9.81
N GLY A 81 -11.97 -2.29 -9.04
CA GLY A 81 -12.22 -3.68 -8.68
C GLY A 81 -11.27 -4.25 -7.62
N LEU A 82 -10.51 -3.43 -6.91
CA LEU A 82 -9.60 -3.85 -5.84
C LEU A 82 -10.32 -4.17 -4.52
N ILE A 83 -11.49 -3.56 -4.32
CA ILE A 83 -12.34 -3.80 -3.16
C ILE A 83 -13.81 -3.93 -3.57
N LYS A 84 -14.61 -4.57 -2.71
CA LYS A 84 -16.07 -4.46 -2.73
C LYS A 84 -16.52 -3.73 -1.46
N ILE A 85 -17.58 -2.94 -1.58
CA ILE A 85 -18.15 -2.21 -0.45
C ILE A 85 -19.62 -2.60 -0.32
N ASP A 86 -19.96 -3.21 0.81
CA ASP A 86 -21.32 -3.41 1.24
C ASP A 86 -21.74 -2.25 2.16
N ARG A 87 -22.87 -1.63 1.83
CA ARG A 87 -23.43 -0.42 2.44
C ARG A 87 -24.79 -0.67 3.11
N GLU A 88 -25.22 -1.93 3.23
CA GLU A 88 -26.53 -2.27 3.80
C GLU A 88 -26.59 -2.03 5.32
N MET A 89 -25.45 -2.10 6.00
CA MET A 89 -25.34 -1.93 7.44
C MET A 89 -25.00 -0.49 7.83
N PHE A 90 -25.21 -0.14 9.12
CA PHE A 90 -24.86 1.17 9.68
C PHE A 90 -23.37 1.56 9.48
N VAL A 91 -22.50 0.55 9.36
CA VAL A 91 -21.07 0.72 9.05
C VAL A 91 -20.77 -0.03 7.76
N ASN A 92 -20.09 0.65 6.84
CA ASN A 92 -19.62 0.05 5.60
C ASN A 92 -18.74 -1.17 5.88
N SER A 93 -19.04 -2.26 5.18
CA SER A 93 -18.22 -3.47 5.14
C SER A 93 -17.40 -3.48 3.86
N TYR A 94 -16.10 -3.74 4.01
CA TYR A 94 -15.14 -3.74 2.91
C TYR A 94 -14.57 -5.14 2.71
N GLU A 95 -14.50 -5.63 1.48
CA GLU A 95 -13.80 -6.87 1.11
C GLU A 95 -12.62 -6.54 0.17
N LEU A 96 -11.42 -7.08 0.43
CA LEU A 96 -10.32 -7.06 -0.55
C LEU A 96 -10.53 -8.15 -1.59
N THR A 97 -10.59 -7.80 -2.87
CA THR A 97 -10.87 -8.75 -3.94
C THR A 97 -9.66 -9.61 -4.29
N VAL A 98 -9.93 -10.81 -4.81
CA VAL A 98 -8.97 -11.73 -5.39
C VAL A 98 -9.41 -12.08 -6.81
N GLN A 99 -8.46 -12.30 -7.70
CA GLN A 99 -8.76 -12.83 -9.03
C GLN A 99 -9.02 -14.34 -8.95
N PRO A 100 -9.85 -14.91 -9.84
CA PRO A 100 -10.00 -16.35 -9.95
C PRO A 100 -8.63 -17.01 -10.11
N ASN A 101 -8.37 -18.06 -9.32
CA ASN A 101 -7.11 -18.81 -9.31
C ASN A 101 -5.86 -18.01 -8.87
N ASP A 102 -6.03 -16.86 -8.21
CA ASP A 102 -4.91 -16.10 -7.63
C ASP A 102 -4.94 -16.15 -6.10
N ASP A 103 -4.13 -17.03 -5.53
CA ASP A 103 -3.98 -17.21 -4.10
C ASP A 103 -2.88 -16.32 -3.49
N ARG A 104 -2.21 -15.48 -4.30
CA ARG A 104 -1.03 -14.73 -3.88
C ARG A 104 -1.39 -13.44 -3.16
N TRP A 105 -0.63 -13.13 -2.12
CA TRP A 105 -0.82 -11.94 -1.30
C TRP A 105 0.51 -11.47 -0.69
N ALA A 106 0.56 -10.20 -0.33
CA ALA A 106 1.66 -9.55 0.36
C ALA A 106 1.39 -9.46 1.87
N LYS A 107 2.42 -9.73 2.69
CA LYS A 107 2.39 -9.45 4.14
C LYS A 107 2.54 -7.95 4.36
N VAL A 108 1.63 -7.38 5.14
CA VAL A 108 1.65 -5.95 5.49
C VAL A 108 1.88 -5.81 7.01
N PRO A 109 2.96 -5.19 7.50
CA PRO A 109 3.23 -5.11 8.94
C PRO A 109 2.17 -4.25 9.66
N VAL A 110 1.35 -4.90 10.50
CA VAL A 110 0.12 -4.31 11.06
C VAL A 110 0.44 -3.12 11.96
N ASP A 111 1.34 -3.32 12.91
CA ASP A 111 1.68 -2.31 13.91
C ASP A 111 2.39 -1.11 13.29
N THR A 112 3.32 -1.36 12.36
CA THR A 112 4.02 -0.30 11.64
C THR A 112 3.03 0.55 10.86
N ILE A 113 2.16 -0.07 10.05
CA ILE A 113 1.21 0.68 9.21
C ILE A 113 0.18 1.43 10.04
N ARG A 114 -0.36 0.82 11.11
CA ARG A 114 -1.29 1.50 12.03
C ARG A 114 -0.69 2.74 12.68
N LYS A 115 0.62 2.74 12.95
CA LYS A 115 1.33 3.85 13.62
C LYS A 115 1.91 4.88 12.66
N LYS A 116 2.27 4.50 11.43
CA LYS A 116 3.10 5.31 10.52
C LYS A 116 2.39 5.74 9.25
N LEU A 117 1.29 5.11 8.85
CA LEU A 117 0.63 5.48 7.59
C LEU A 117 0.09 6.93 7.61
N ASN A 118 -0.40 7.38 8.76
CA ASN A 118 -0.89 8.74 8.96
C ASN A 118 0.24 9.79 9.00
N THR A 119 1.51 9.41 9.19
CA THR A 119 2.63 10.36 9.22
C THR A 119 3.13 10.74 7.83
N ILE A 120 2.79 9.94 6.81
CA ILE A 120 3.06 10.29 5.41
C ILE A 120 2.14 11.44 5.00
N SER A 121 2.69 12.52 4.42
CA SER A 121 1.88 13.65 3.93
C SER A 121 0.82 13.21 2.91
N ASN A 122 -0.35 13.86 2.94
CA ASN A 122 -1.44 13.62 2.00
C ASN A 122 -1.33 14.42 0.69
N ARG A 123 -0.24 15.20 0.53
CA ARG A 123 -0.05 16.12 -0.58
C ARG A 123 1.37 16.05 -1.12
N GLY A 124 1.50 16.30 -2.43
CA GLY A 124 2.79 16.41 -3.12
C GLY A 124 3.24 15.14 -3.81
N MET A 125 4.24 15.29 -4.69
CA MET A 125 4.75 14.20 -5.51
C MET A 125 5.52 13.16 -4.68
N ALA A 126 6.32 13.57 -3.70
CA ALA A 126 7.15 12.64 -2.93
C ALA A 126 6.33 11.59 -2.15
N PRO A 127 5.26 11.94 -1.39
CA PRO A 127 4.39 10.95 -0.75
C PRO A 127 3.65 10.04 -1.73
N PHE A 128 3.23 10.59 -2.87
CA PHE A 128 2.59 9.82 -3.93
C PHE A 128 3.53 8.74 -4.47
N VAL A 129 4.77 9.13 -4.82
CA VAL A 129 5.79 8.18 -5.26
C VAL A 129 6.13 7.18 -4.16
N ALA A 130 6.29 7.63 -2.92
CA ALA A 130 6.58 6.79 -1.78
C ALA A 130 5.56 5.66 -1.60
N LEU A 131 4.27 5.97 -1.68
CA LEU A 131 3.20 4.97 -1.55
C LEU A 131 3.21 3.97 -2.71
N LYS A 132 3.47 4.41 -3.94
CA LYS A 132 3.62 3.50 -5.09
C LYS A 132 4.79 2.55 -4.87
N LEU A 133 5.96 3.08 -4.49
CA LEU A 133 7.15 2.29 -4.22
C LEU A 133 6.91 1.29 -3.09
N TYR A 134 6.29 1.73 -1.99
CA TYR A 134 6.02 0.85 -0.85
C TYR A 134 5.11 -0.32 -1.22
N LEU A 135 4.00 -0.05 -1.92
CA LEU A 135 3.07 -1.07 -2.43
C LEU A 135 3.78 -2.05 -3.38
N THR A 136 4.66 -1.56 -4.25
CA THR A 136 5.47 -2.41 -5.13
C THR A 136 6.44 -3.27 -4.32
N ILE A 137 7.21 -2.69 -3.38
CA ILE A 137 8.20 -3.41 -2.57
C ILE A 137 7.53 -4.54 -1.78
N ILE A 138 6.43 -4.27 -1.06
CA ILE A 138 5.72 -5.32 -0.31
C ILE A 138 5.13 -6.40 -1.24
N SER A 139 4.72 -6.02 -2.47
CA SER A 139 4.14 -6.96 -3.44
C SER A 139 5.17 -7.91 -4.04
N LEU A 140 6.42 -7.47 -4.17
CA LEU A 140 7.54 -8.24 -4.73
C LEU A 140 8.23 -9.12 -3.67
N ARG A 141 7.94 -8.91 -2.39
CA ARG A 141 8.54 -9.66 -1.28
C ARG A 141 8.14 -11.13 -1.35
N TYR A 142 9.13 -12.00 -1.48
CA TYR A 142 8.94 -13.44 -1.53
C TYR A 142 8.84 -14.05 -0.13
N GLN A 143 7.76 -14.81 0.11
CA GLN A 143 7.56 -15.70 1.26
C GLN A 143 7.93 -15.11 2.65
N SER A 144 8.93 -15.68 3.33
CA SER A 144 9.34 -15.38 4.70
C SER A 144 10.41 -14.30 4.80
N ASN A 145 10.99 -13.85 3.68
CA ASN A 145 12.06 -12.86 3.71
C ASN A 145 11.52 -11.49 4.14
N ASN A 146 12.23 -10.83 5.04
CA ASN A 146 11.94 -9.44 5.40
C ASN A 146 12.57 -8.44 4.44
N THR A 147 13.41 -8.93 3.52
CA THR A 147 14.12 -8.14 2.53
C THR A 147 13.60 -8.38 1.11
N VAL A 148 13.77 -7.37 0.26
CA VAL A 148 13.39 -7.39 -1.15
C VAL A 148 14.56 -6.85 -1.97
N LYS A 149 15.16 -7.73 -2.79
CA LYS A 149 16.19 -7.34 -3.75
C LYS A 149 15.51 -6.88 -5.04
N VAL A 150 15.60 -5.60 -5.36
CA VAL A 150 14.91 -5.01 -6.53
C VAL A 150 15.72 -3.88 -7.16
N THR A 151 15.76 -3.86 -8.49
CA THR A 151 16.46 -2.80 -9.25
C THR A 151 15.57 -1.56 -9.39
N HIS A 152 16.18 -0.41 -9.69
CA HIS A 152 15.42 0.79 -10.03
C HIS A 152 14.55 0.59 -11.28
N GLU A 153 15.00 -0.21 -12.25
CA GLU A 153 14.22 -0.49 -13.46
C GLU A 153 12.98 -1.33 -13.16
N THR A 154 13.06 -2.32 -12.26
CA THR A 154 11.88 -3.05 -11.80
C THR A 154 10.93 -2.15 -11.01
N LEU A 155 11.44 -1.27 -10.15
CA LEU A 155 10.58 -0.30 -9.46
C LEU A 155 9.86 0.61 -10.47
N ARG A 156 10.56 1.07 -11.50
CA ARG A 156 10.00 1.87 -12.58
C ARG A 156 8.95 1.10 -13.38
N SER A 157 9.18 -0.16 -13.74
CA SER A 157 8.20 -0.93 -14.54
C SER A 157 6.88 -1.16 -13.79
N TYR A 158 6.94 -1.43 -12.48
CA TYR A 158 5.75 -1.65 -11.66
C TYR A 158 5.02 -0.35 -11.25
N THR A 159 5.75 0.76 -11.13
CA THR A 159 5.17 2.02 -10.62
C THR A 159 4.96 3.08 -11.71
N GLY A 160 5.62 2.99 -12.85
CA GLY A 160 5.64 4.04 -13.88
C GLY A 160 6.29 5.34 -13.41
N VAL A 161 7.01 5.33 -12.27
CA VAL A 161 7.67 6.50 -11.70
C VAL A 161 8.99 6.74 -12.42
N GLN A 162 9.30 8.00 -12.71
CA GLN A 162 10.57 8.36 -13.34
C GLN A 162 11.75 8.16 -12.38
N PRO A 163 12.94 7.76 -12.87
CA PRO A 163 14.10 7.48 -12.01
C PRO A 163 14.50 8.62 -11.06
N ASN A 164 14.40 9.87 -11.52
CA ASN A 164 14.66 11.06 -10.71
C ASN A 164 13.69 11.22 -9.53
N GLN A 165 12.48 10.67 -9.64
CA GLN A 165 11.45 10.73 -8.60
C GLN A 165 11.57 9.61 -7.56
N ILE A 166 12.19 8.48 -7.92
CA ILE A 166 12.34 7.32 -7.04
C ILE A 166 13.03 7.71 -5.72
N ARG A 167 14.11 8.50 -5.82
CA ARG A 167 14.87 8.95 -4.64
C ARG A 167 13.99 9.71 -3.64
N PHE A 168 13.19 10.68 -4.10
CA PHE A 168 12.31 11.45 -3.21
C PHE A 168 11.26 10.57 -2.53
N GLY A 169 10.74 9.56 -3.23
CA GLY A 169 9.82 8.60 -2.63
C GLY A 169 10.49 7.72 -1.58
N LEU A 170 11.70 7.23 -1.84
CA LEU A 170 12.47 6.44 -0.89
C LEU A 170 12.80 7.25 0.37
N ASP A 171 13.20 8.52 0.23
CA ASP A 171 13.48 9.41 1.36
C ASP A 171 12.27 9.54 2.29
N VAL A 172 11.06 9.66 1.73
CA VAL A 172 9.82 9.67 2.53
C VAL A 172 9.61 8.34 3.27
N LEU A 173 9.90 7.21 2.64
CA LEU A 173 9.75 5.88 3.28
C LEU A 173 10.79 5.65 4.39
N TYR A 174 12.03 6.13 4.22
CA TYR A 174 13.06 6.10 5.26
C TYR A 174 12.68 7.00 6.45
N CYS A 175 12.29 8.25 6.19
CA CYS A 175 11.84 9.18 7.23
C CYS A 175 10.60 8.65 7.98
N SER A 176 9.70 7.95 7.29
CA SER A 176 8.51 7.33 7.90
C SER A 176 8.80 6.00 8.59
N ARG A 177 10.04 5.49 8.52
CA ARG A 177 10.48 4.19 9.04
C ARG A 177 9.61 3.03 8.56
N LEU A 178 9.25 3.02 7.27
CA LEU A 178 8.53 1.91 6.64
C LEU A 178 9.47 0.89 6.00
N ILE A 179 10.63 1.34 5.54
CA ILE A 179 11.68 0.51 4.95
C ILE A 179 13.05 0.96 5.43
N HIS A 180 14.04 0.08 5.30
CA HIS A 180 15.46 0.38 5.46
C HIS A 180 16.24 -0.09 4.22
N LEU A 181 17.26 0.65 3.82
CA LEU A 181 18.19 0.21 2.76
C LEU A 181 19.34 -0.54 3.41
N GLN A 182 19.49 -1.81 3.05
CA GLN A 182 20.62 -2.60 3.53
C GLN A 182 21.91 -2.15 2.81
N PRO A 183 23.05 -2.09 3.52
CA PRO A 183 24.34 -1.86 2.89
C PRO A 183 24.59 -2.90 1.81
N LYS A 184 25.17 -2.49 0.69
CA LYS A 184 25.54 -3.38 -0.40
C LYS A 184 26.99 -3.16 -0.81
N GLU A 185 27.62 -4.22 -1.30
CA GLU A 185 28.86 -4.11 -2.06
C GLU A 185 28.55 -3.61 -3.48
N ASP A 186 29.55 -3.01 -4.13
CA ASP A 186 29.38 -2.37 -5.44
C ASP A 186 28.92 -3.37 -6.51
N ARG A 187 27.98 -2.92 -7.36
CA ARG A 187 27.35 -3.64 -8.50
C ARG A 187 26.11 -4.51 -8.20
N GLU A 188 25.66 -4.63 -6.96
CA GLU A 188 24.42 -5.36 -6.67
C GLU A 188 23.13 -4.50 -6.72
N SER A 189 22.00 -5.16 -6.97
CA SER A 189 20.65 -4.58 -6.82
C SER A 189 20.43 -4.10 -5.38
N ASN A 190 19.65 -3.03 -5.20
CA ASN A 190 19.30 -2.54 -3.87
C ASN A 190 18.50 -3.60 -3.10
N ILE A 191 18.81 -3.75 -1.81
CA ILE A 191 18.10 -4.63 -0.89
C ILE A 191 17.34 -3.75 0.10
N TYR A 192 16.01 -3.79 0.03
CA TYR A 192 15.15 -3.04 0.95
C TYR A 192 14.60 -3.99 2.02
N GLU A 193 14.79 -3.67 3.28
CA GLU A 193 14.17 -4.34 4.40
C GLU A 193 12.85 -3.67 4.77
N ILE A 194 11.80 -4.46 4.99
CA ILE A 194 10.47 -3.97 5.38
C ILE A 194 10.37 -3.98 6.91
N ILE A 195 10.09 -2.82 7.50
CA ILE A 195 10.12 -2.67 8.95
C ILE A 195 8.83 -3.21 9.59
N GLY A 196 9.01 -4.11 10.56
CA GLY A 196 7.93 -4.65 11.42
C GLY A 196 7.28 -5.95 10.94
N LEU A 197 7.92 -6.67 10.01
CA LEU A 197 7.56 -8.03 9.61
C LEU A 197 8.33 -9.10 10.40
#